data_AF-A0A2M7PV78-F1
#
_entry.id   AF-A0A2M7PV78-F1
#
_cell.length_a   1.000
_cell.length_b   1.000
_cell.length_c   1.000
_cell.angle_alpha   90.00
_cell.angle_beta   90.00
_cell.angle_gamma   90.00
#
_symmetry.space_group_name_H-M   'P 1'
#
loop_
_entity.id
_entity.type
_entity.pdbx_description
1 polymer ?
#
loop_
_entity_poly.entity_id
_entity_poly.type
_entity_poly.pdbx_seq_one_letter_code
_entity_poly.pdbx_strand_id
1 'polypeptide(L)'
;SDGYSLWRVNTHELFYSLKWPFSEALSLKGTLQYRNEMYVFMATDQINLKIPNGYSNWGGLKMELIFDNTRSLGTNLLLGTRYKVFAEYNQLFAAVQDNKVLHFKQKYNLFVIGADFRHYTKIHRTFIWANRLAASTSFGASPLIYYMGGVDNWLLPVFNTNTPIDYNQNYAYQTLATNMRGFNQNIRNGNSFVVINTELRFPVFQYFSRTPISSGFLRSFQLVGFGDIGTAWTGLNPYSRQNALYTNYIDSGPMHISVEVQKEPIVAGFGLGARTTVFGYFVRGDVSWGVDDYQVTRPVYYLSLSLDF
;
A
#
# COMPACT_ATOMS: atom_id res chain seq x y z
N SER A 1 37.32 -11.76 4.13
CA SER A 1 35.99 -12.36 4.26
C SER A 1 35.00 -11.21 4.21
N ASP A 2 34.30 -11.05 3.09
CA ASP A 2 33.28 -10.02 2.96
C ASP A 2 32.07 -10.43 3.80
N GLY A 3 32.16 -10.15 5.09
CA GLY A 3 31.16 -10.48 6.08
C GLY A 3 29.97 -9.57 5.88
N TYR A 4 28.82 -10.15 5.57
CA TYR A 4 27.54 -9.46 5.61
C TYR A 4 27.38 -8.79 6.98
N SER A 5 27.36 -7.46 7.02
CA SER A 5 27.06 -6.72 8.25
C SER A 5 25.55 -6.73 8.44
N LEU A 6 25.13 -7.38 9.52
CA LEU A 6 23.73 -7.36 9.91
C LEU A 6 23.52 -6.20 10.87
N TRP A 7 22.48 -5.41 10.64
CA TRP A 7 22.12 -4.28 11.48
C TRP A 7 20.64 -4.38 11.85
N ARG A 8 20.31 -3.88 13.04
CA ARG A 8 18.96 -3.78 13.59
C ARG A 8 18.57 -2.31 13.65
N VAL A 9 17.31 -2.02 13.31
CA VAL A 9 16.73 -0.68 13.46
C VAL A 9 15.75 -0.68 14.61
N ASN A 10 15.95 0.23 15.56
CA ASN A 10 14.92 0.59 16.52
C ASN A 10 14.34 1.94 16.12
N THR A 11 13.03 1.99 15.88
CA THR A 11 12.34 3.20 15.46
C THR A 11 11.47 3.72 16.59
N HIS A 12 11.70 4.96 17.01
CA HIS A 12 10.91 5.68 18.00
C HIS A 12 10.17 6.82 17.31
N GLU A 13 8.84 6.85 17.44
CA GLU A 13 8.00 7.84 16.77
C GLU A 13 7.16 8.62 17.79
N LEU A 14 7.07 9.93 17.60
CA LEU A 14 6.21 10.83 18.34
C LEU A 14 5.28 11.54 17.36
N PHE A 15 3.98 11.41 17.58
CA PHE A 15 2.95 12.04 16.76
C PHE A 15 2.13 13.02 17.60
N TYR A 16 1.99 14.25 17.12
CA TYR A 16 1.05 15.22 17.65
C TYR A 16 0.00 15.55 16.60
N SER A 17 -1.25 15.10 16.83
CA SER A 17 -2.35 15.23 15.89
C SER A 17 -3.40 16.22 16.39
N LEU A 18 -3.80 17.15 15.53
CA LEU A 18 -4.93 18.06 15.74
C LEU A 18 -5.98 17.83 14.65
N LYS A 19 -7.25 17.68 15.04
CA LYS A 19 -8.37 17.50 14.12
C LYS A 19 -9.38 18.63 14.30
N TRP A 20 -9.62 19.38 13.23
CA TRP A 20 -10.60 20.45 13.16
C TRP A 20 -11.83 19.98 12.36
N PRO A 21 -12.99 19.77 13.01
CA PRO A 21 -14.23 19.43 12.31
C PRO A 21 -14.86 20.70 11.71
N PHE A 22 -15.08 20.73 10.39
CA PHE A 22 -15.84 21.81 9.73
C PHE A 22 -17.34 21.53 9.71
N SER A 23 -17.73 20.24 9.70
CA SER A 23 -19.11 19.78 9.80
C SER A 23 -19.15 18.38 10.42
N GLU A 24 -20.35 17.81 10.55
CA GLU A 24 -20.54 16.43 11.02
C GLU A 24 -19.80 15.38 10.16
N ALA A 25 -19.62 15.67 8.87
CA ALA A 25 -19.01 14.74 7.92
C ALA A 25 -17.62 15.18 7.42
N LEU A 26 -17.26 16.47 7.52
CA LEU A 26 -16.01 17.03 6.97
C LEU A 26 -15.06 17.50 8.06
N SER A 27 -13.80 17.09 8.00
CA SER A 27 -12.76 17.50 8.94
C SER A 27 -11.40 17.64 8.28
N LEU A 28 -10.58 18.55 8.81
CA LEU A 28 -9.16 18.67 8.51
C LEU A 28 -8.34 18.15 9.68
N LYS A 29 -7.35 17.30 9.43
CA LYS A 29 -6.43 16.80 10.44
C LYS A 29 -5.00 17.17 10.06
N GLY A 30 -4.31 17.85 10.97
CA GLY A 30 -2.87 18.07 10.91
C GLY A 30 -2.15 17.10 11.86
N THR A 31 -1.01 16.56 11.44
CA THR A 31 -0.17 15.70 12.28
C THR A 31 1.28 16.14 12.14
N LEU A 32 1.89 16.55 13.25
CA LEU A 32 3.33 16.72 13.36
C LEU A 32 3.93 15.38 13.77
N GLN A 33 5.00 14.97 13.09
CA GLN A 33 5.69 13.72 13.36
C GLN A 33 7.18 13.94 13.56
N TYR A 34 7.71 13.28 14.58
CA TYR A 34 9.13 13.16 14.84
C TYR A 34 9.47 11.68 14.92
N ARG A 35 10.46 11.25 14.15
CA ARG A 35 10.93 9.87 14.15
C ARG A 35 12.44 9.84 14.39
N ASN A 36 12.85 9.04 15.35
CA ASN A 36 14.24 8.71 15.61
C ASN A 36 14.48 7.24 15.24
N GLU A 37 15.39 7.01 14.30
CA GLU A 37 15.83 5.68 13.88
C GLU A 37 17.24 5.44 14.43
N MET A 38 17.36 4.40 15.26
CA MET A 38 18.62 3.95 15.83
C MET A 38 19.11 2.71 15.07
N TYR A 39 20.26 2.84 14.42
CA TYR A 39 20.92 1.79 13.66
C TYR A 39 21.96 1.12 14.56
N VAL A 40 21.71 -0.16 14.91
CA VAL A 40 22.57 -0.97 15.78
C VAL A 40 23.22 -2.06 14.94
N PHE A 41 24.54 -1.99 14.76
CA PHE A 41 25.30 -3.05 14.11
C PHE A 41 25.35 -4.27 15.03
N MET A 42 24.97 -5.44 14.52
CA MET A 42 25.04 -6.67 15.30
C MET A 42 26.49 -7.13 15.40
N ALA A 43 26.89 -7.59 16.58
CA ALA A 43 28.24 -8.08 16.85
C ALA A 43 28.50 -9.46 16.22
N THR A 44 28.38 -9.55 14.90
CA THR A 44 28.67 -10.78 14.13
C THR A 44 30.17 -11.02 13.98
N ASP A 45 30.99 -9.97 14.04
CA ASP A 45 32.44 -10.02 14.04
C ASP A 45 33.04 -8.88 14.88
N GLN A 46 34.36 -8.91 15.07
CA GLN A 46 35.09 -7.92 15.85
C GLN A 46 35.12 -6.53 15.20
N ILE A 47 34.86 -6.43 13.89
CA ILE A 47 34.82 -5.17 13.16
C ILE A 47 33.49 -4.48 13.45
N ASN A 48 32.37 -5.17 13.23
CA ASN A 48 31.01 -4.70 13.50
C ASN A 48 30.79 -4.37 14.98
N LEU A 49 31.39 -5.13 15.92
CA LEU A 49 31.32 -4.82 17.35
C LEU A 49 31.91 -3.44 17.71
N LYS A 50 32.89 -2.95 16.94
CA LYS A 50 33.54 -1.65 17.16
C LYS A 50 32.79 -0.49 16.51
N ILE A 51 31.78 -0.76 15.68
CA ILE A 51 31.01 0.28 15.02
C ILE A 51 29.97 0.83 16.01
N PRO A 52 30.04 2.12 16.37
CA PRO A 52 29.06 2.71 17.27
C PRO A 52 27.68 2.80 16.60
N ASN A 53 26.63 2.94 17.41
CA ASN A 53 25.27 3.07 16.91
C ASN A 53 25.12 4.39 16.12
N GLY A 54 24.37 4.31 15.02
CA GLY A 54 23.95 5.46 14.24
C GLY A 54 22.55 5.93 14.66
N TYR A 55 22.30 7.22 14.55
CA TYR A 55 20.97 7.81 14.79
C TYR A 55 20.56 8.68 13.61
N SER A 56 19.32 8.55 13.16
CA SER A 56 18.72 9.40 12.13
C SER A 56 17.43 10.02 12.65
N ASN A 57 17.32 11.34 12.56
CA ASN A 57 16.20 12.12 13.08
C ASN A 57 15.42 12.74 11.92
N TRP A 58 14.19 12.28 11.78
CA TRP A 58 13.23 12.71 10.80
C TRP A 58 12.18 13.60 11.44
N GLY A 59 11.84 14.69 10.76
CA GLY A 59 10.74 15.57 11.11
C GLY A 59 9.77 15.63 9.94
N GLY A 60 8.48 15.62 10.23
CA GLY A 60 7.46 15.67 9.20
C GLY A 60 6.17 16.36 9.61
N LEU A 61 5.40 16.68 8.59
CA LEU A 61 4.08 17.27 8.70
C LEU A 61 3.15 16.56 7.73
N LYS A 62 2.00 16.14 8.23
CA LYS A 62 0.93 15.52 7.44
C LYS A 62 -0.35 16.31 7.58
N MET A 63 -1.00 16.58 6.47
CA MET A 63 -2.32 17.19 6.41
C MET A 63 -3.29 16.21 5.73
N GLU A 64 -4.45 16.01 6.32
CA GLU A 64 -5.49 15.10 5.82
C GLU A 64 -6.85 15.83 5.80
N LEU A 65 -7.44 16.00 4.62
CA LEU A 65 -8.84 16.40 4.47
C LEU A 65 -9.70 15.13 4.40
N ILE A 66 -10.59 14.95 5.37
CA ILE A 66 -11.37 13.73 5.57
C ILE A 66 -12.85 14.06 5.50
N PHE A 67 -13.55 13.39 4.60
CA PHE A 67 -15.01 13.40 4.51
C PHE A 67 -15.56 12.00 4.73
N ASP A 68 -16.53 11.85 5.60
CA ASP A 68 -17.22 10.59 5.85
C ASP A 68 -18.71 10.84 6.13
N ASN A 69 -19.57 10.45 5.19
CA ASN A 69 -21.02 10.44 5.40
C ASN A 69 -21.59 9.01 5.40
N THR A 70 -20.73 8.02 5.65
CA THR A 70 -21.12 6.62 5.53
C THR A 70 -22.03 6.15 6.67
N ARG A 71 -22.99 5.28 6.33
CA ARG A 71 -23.91 4.65 7.29
C ARG A 71 -23.72 3.14 7.25
N SER A 72 -23.66 2.51 8.41
CA SER A 72 -23.51 1.06 8.52
C SER A 72 -24.86 0.35 8.37
N LEU A 73 -24.92 -0.63 7.47
CA LEU A 73 -26.01 -1.61 7.38
C LEU A 73 -25.69 -2.91 8.11
N GLY A 74 -24.40 -3.17 8.36
CA GLY A 74 -23.90 -4.40 8.93
C GLY A 74 -22.37 -4.48 8.83
N THR A 75 -21.79 -5.59 9.27
CA THR A 75 -20.34 -5.83 9.19
C THR A 75 -19.87 -5.79 7.73
N ASN A 76 -18.94 -4.89 7.39
CA ASN A 76 -18.44 -4.65 6.04
C ASN A 76 -19.51 -4.23 4.98
N LEU A 77 -20.67 -3.75 5.45
CA LEU A 77 -21.75 -3.21 4.61
C LEU A 77 -22.00 -1.74 4.94
N LEU A 78 -21.46 -0.84 4.12
CA LEU A 78 -21.60 0.61 4.27
C LEU A 78 -22.50 1.18 3.16
N LEU A 79 -23.07 2.35 3.41
CA LEU A 79 -23.77 3.19 2.42
C LEU A 79 -23.24 4.60 2.45
N GLY A 80 -23.13 5.24 1.28
CA GLY A 80 -22.68 6.62 1.16
C GLY A 80 -21.26 6.74 0.64
N THR A 81 -20.61 7.85 0.95
CA THR A 81 -19.30 8.25 0.43
C THR A 81 -18.36 8.56 1.57
N ARG A 82 -17.12 8.10 1.44
CA ARG A 82 -16.02 8.58 2.28
C ARG A 82 -14.82 8.83 1.39
N TYR A 83 -14.09 9.89 1.68
CA TYR A 83 -12.86 10.16 1.00
C TYR A 83 -11.84 10.80 1.94
N LYS A 84 -10.59 10.63 1.56
CA LYS A 84 -9.45 11.26 2.21
C LYS A 84 -8.51 11.78 1.14
N VAL A 85 -8.15 13.05 1.24
CA VAL A 85 -7.03 13.63 0.49
C VAL A 85 -5.95 13.98 1.50
N PHE A 86 -4.71 13.59 1.23
CA PHE A 86 -3.61 13.83 2.15
C PHE A 86 -2.36 14.32 1.44
N ALA A 87 -1.60 15.14 2.16
CA ALA A 87 -0.27 15.56 1.79
C ALA A 87 0.65 15.35 2.99
N GLU A 88 1.83 14.78 2.76
CA GLU A 88 2.80 14.45 3.77
C GLU A 88 4.18 14.95 3.33
N TYR A 89 4.87 15.62 4.24
CA TYR A 89 6.25 16.07 4.07
C TYR A 89 7.10 15.45 5.17
N ASN A 90 8.22 14.86 4.81
CA ASN A 90 9.23 14.34 5.72
C ASN A 90 10.61 14.84 5.32
N GLN A 91 11.42 15.15 6.30
CA GLN A 91 12.79 15.59 6.10
C GLN A 91 13.69 14.98 7.19
N LEU A 92 14.83 14.44 6.75
CA LEU A 92 15.93 14.12 7.65
C LEU A 92 16.66 15.42 8.01
N PHE A 93 16.70 15.76 9.29
CA PHE A 93 17.33 17.01 9.75
C PHE A 93 18.61 16.79 10.55
N ALA A 94 18.82 15.60 11.12
CA ALA A 94 20.07 15.26 11.79
C ALA A 94 20.35 13.77 11.70
N ALA A 95 21.53 13.38 11.23
CA ALA A 95 22.06 12.06 11.49
C ALA A 95 23.35 12.16 12.32
N VAL A 96 23.53 11.24 13.24
CA VAL A 96 24.67 11.19 14.15
C VAL A 96 25.28 9.80 14.05
N GLN A 97 26.56 9.73 13.74
CA GLN A 97 27.34 8.49 13.73
C GLN A 97 28.63 8.76 14.50
N ASP A 98 28.99 7.88 15.44
CA ASP A 98 30.21 8.04 16.25
C ASP A 98 30.30 9.41 16.96
N ASN A 99 29.19 9.84 17.58
CA ASN A 99 29.04 11.16 18.22
C ASN A 99 29.35 12.38 17.33
N LYS A 100 29.44 12.20 16.01
CA LYS A 100 29.61 13.27 15.02
C LYS A 100 28.32 13.47 14.25
N VAL A 101 27.89 14.72 14.12
CA VAL A 101 26.78 15.09 13.25
C VAL A 101 27.24 14.94 11.80
N LEU A 102 26.57 14.07 11.05
CA LEU A 102 26.80 13.89 9.63
C LEU A 102 26.09 15.02 8.87
N HIS A 103 26.87 15.85 8.20
CA HIS A 103 26.34 16.82 7.25
C HIS A 103 26.19 16.15 5.89
N PHE A 104 24.96 15.87 5.49
CA PHE A 104 24.68 15.39 4.15
C PHE A 104 24.75 16.55 3.15
N LYS A 105 25.51 16.38 2.06
CA LYS A 105 25.51 17.32 0.92
C LYS A 105 24.15 17.32 0.18
N GLN A 106 23.46 16.18 0.19
CA GLN A 106 22.12 16.04 -0.37
C GLN A 106 21.06 16.20 0.73
N LYS A 107 20.00 16.94 0.40
CA LYS A 107 18.82 17.03 1.26
C LYS A 107 18.04 15.71 1.13
N TYR A 108 17.79 15.01 2.23
CA TYR A 108 16.91 13.84 2.24
C TYR A 108 15.51 14.31 2.61
N ASN A 109 14.65 14.45 1.60
CA ASN A 109 13.28 14.86 1.77
C ASN A 109 12.33 13.98 0.94
N LEU A 110 11.12 13.85 1.47
CA LEU A 110 10.05 13.05 0.95
C LEU A 110 8.78 13.89 0.99
N PHE A 111 8.15 14.02 -0.16
CA PHE A 111 6.79 14.53 -0.30
C PHE A 111 5.91 13.39 -0.79
N VAL A 112 4.71 13.30 -0.24
CA VAL A 112 3.67 12.36 -0.67
C VAL A 112 2.37 13.12 -0.79
N ILE A 113 1.68 12.97 -1.90
CA ILE A 113 0.33 13.48 -2.10
C ILE A 113 -0.53 12.32 -2.58
N GLY A 114 -1.66 12.10 -1.93
CA GLY A 114 -2.55 11.02 -2.30
C GLY A 114 -4.01 11.29 -1.97
N ALA A 115 -4.86 10.47 -2.57
CA ALA A 115 -6.30 10.49 -2.38
C ALA A 115 -6.83 9.05 -2.34
N ASP A 116 -7.81 8.80 -1.47
CA ASP A 116 -8.60 7.57 -1.41
C ASP A 116 -10.07 7.99 -1.37
N PHE A 117 -10.84 7.58 -2.39
CA PHE A 117 -12.26 7.86 -2.54
C PHE A 117 -13.02 6.55 -2.57
N ARG A 118 -14.07 6.43 -1.74
CA ARG A 118 -14.91 5.23 -1.67
C ARG A 118 -16.37 5.64 -1.72
N HIS A 119 -17.13 4.94 -2.56
CA HIS A 119 -18.57 5.12 -2.67
C HIS A 119 -19.30 3.78 -2.61
N TYR A 120 -20.36 3.72 -1.81
CA TYR A 120 -21.14 2.53 -1.57
C TYR A 120 -22.60 2.80 -1.91
N THR A 121 -23.08 2.17 -2.98
CA THR A 121 -24.45 2.30 -3.47
C THR A 121 -25.25 1.07 -3.07
N LYS A 122 -26.44 1.29 -2.49
CA LYS A 122 -27.40 0.21 -2.25
C LYS A 122 -28.03 -0.19 -3.59
N ILE A 123 -27.88 -1.45 -3.99
CA ILE A 123 -28.62 -1.99 -5.14
C ILE A 123 -30.03 -2.35 -4.69
N HIS A 124 -30.13 -3.26 -3.73
CA HIS A 124 -31.41 -3.73 -3.21
C HIS A 124 -31.24 -4.35 -1.82
N ARG A 125 -32.14 -4.01 -0.88
CA ARG A 125 -32.07 -4.45 0.53
C ARG A 125 -30.68 -4.22 1.15
N THR A 126 -29.92 -5.29 1.37
CA THR A 126 -28.57 -5.31 1.95
C THR A 126 -27.49 -5.58 0.90
N PHE A 127 -27.86 -5.81 -0.37
CA PHE A 127 -26.92 -5.95 -1.48
C PHE A 127 -26.34 -4.58 -1.86
N ILE A 128 -25.01 -4.46 -1.81
CA ILE A 128 -24.31 -3.21 -2.09
C ILE A 128 -23.30 -3.35 -3.23
N TRP A 129 -23.14 -2.25 -3.96
CA TRP A 129 -22.07 -2.03 -4.90
C TRP A 129 -21.07 -1.05 -4.29
N ALA A 130 -19.86 -1.53 -4.05
CA ALA A 130 -18.78 -0.77 -3.43
C ALA A 130 -17.71 -0.44 -4.48
N ASN A 131 -17.31 0.82 -4.56
CA ASN A 131 -16.27 1.28 -5.46
C ASN A 131 -15.21 2.05 -4.67
N ARG A 132 -13.94 1.85 -5.04
CA ARG A 132 -12.80 2.57 -4.47
C ARG A 132 -11.91 3.06 -5.60
N LEU A 133 -11.43 4.29 -5.46
CA LEU A 133 -10.36 4.88 -6.26
C LEU A 133 -9.28 5.32 -5.28
N ALA A 134 -8.06 4.80 -5.41
CA ALA A 134 -6.91 5.26 -4.65
C ALA A 134 -5.78 5.67 -5.59
N ALA A 135 -5.16 6.80 -5.31
CA ALA A 135 -4.06 7.34 -6.08
C ALA A 135 -3.06 8.01 -5.15
N SER A 136 -1.78 7.84 -5.42
CA SER A 136 -0.74 8.54 -4.68
C SER A 136 0.49 8.75 -5.54
N THR A 137 1.20 9.84 -5.29
CA THR A 137 2.49 10.13 -5.90
C THR A 137 3.46 10.60 -4.82
N SER A 138 4.71 10.17 -4.96
CA SER A 138 5.80 10.56 -4.08
C SER A 138 6.94 11.18 -4.88
N PHE A 139 7.51 12.26 -4.35
CA PHE A 139 8.60 13.00 -4.97
C PHE A 139 9.50 13.60 -3.89
N GLY A 140 10.65 14.14 -4.31
CA GLY A 140 11.71 14.60 -3.41
C GLY A 140 13.02 13.88 -3.73
N ALA A 141 14.03 14.10 -2.90
CA ALA A 141 15.34 13.47 -3.07
C ALA A 141 15.36 12.00 -2.63
N SER A 142 14.38 11.58 -1.83
CA SER A 142 14.26 10.18 -1.38
C SER A 142 12.78 9.78 -1.32
N PRO A 143 12.16 9.51 -2.48
CA PRO A 143 10.74 9.21 -2.57
C PRO A 143 10.37 7.85 -1.92
N LEU A 144 9.07 7.64 -1.76
CA LEU A 144 8.45 6.38 -1.33
C LEU A 144 8.16 5.53 -2.57
N ILE A 145 8.57 4.25 -2.56
CA ILE A 145 8.18 3.28 -3.59
C ILE A 145 6.86 2.60 -3.23
N TYR A 146 5.97 2.49 -4.21
CA TYR A 146 4.72 1.75 -4.13
C TYR A 146 4.87 0.40 -4.84
N TYR A 147 4.66 -0.69 -4.10
CA TYR A 147 4.58 -2.04 -4.66
C TYR A 147 3.11 -2.43 -4.85
N MET A 148 2.69 -2.51 -6.10
CA MET A 148 1.32 -2.88 -6.45
C MET A 148 1.19 -4.40 -6.54
N GLY A 149 0.05 -4.94 -6.08
CA GLY A 149 -0.30 -6.35 -6.18
C GLY A 149 -0.73 -6.97 -4.85
N GLY A 150 -1.62 -7.94 -4.93
CA GLY A 150 -2.16 -8.64 -3.77
C GLY A 150 -3.21 -7.84 -3.01
N VAL A 151 -3.37 -8.19 -1.73
CA VAL A 151 -4.35 -7.58 -0.82
C VAL A 151 -3.72 -7.12 0.49
N ASP A 152 -4.36 -6.18 1.17
CA ASP A 152 -3.98 -5.78 2.53
C ASP A 152 -4.15 -6.92 3.53
N ASN A 153 -3.22 -7.00 4.49
CA ASN A 153 -3.19 -8.04 5.53
C ASN A 153 -3.28 -9.47 4.96
N TRP A 154 -2.64 -9.72 3.82
CA TRP A 154 -2.52 -11.06 3.25
C TRP A 154 -1.67 -11.94 4.17
N LEU A 155 -2.22 -13.08 4.61
CA LEU A 155 -1.55 -13.96 5.57
C LEU A 155 -0.34 -14.71 4.98
N LEU A 156 -0.35 -14.98 3.68
CA LEU A 156 0.69 -15.73 2.98
C LEU A 156 1.14 -14.95 1.73
N PRO A 157 1.75 -13.76 1.90
CA PRO A 157 2.09 -12.92 0.77
C PRO A 157 3.26 -13.53 -0.02
N VAL A 158 3.11 -13.53 -1.33
CA VAL A 158 4.19 -13.87 -2.26
C VAL A 158 4.63 -12.59 -2.97
N PHE A 159 5.93 -12.32 -2.97
CA PHE A 159 6.52 -11.15 -3.61
C PHE A 159 7.19 -11.55 -4.93
N ASN A 160 6.89 -10.81 -6.00
CA ASN A 160 7.51 -11.02 -7.30
C ASN A 160 8.83 -10.23 -7.38
N THR A 161 9.95 -10.93 -7.54
CA THR A 161 11.28 -10.33 -7.67
C THR A 161 11.68 -10.05 -9.12
N ASN A 162 10.87 -10.48 -10.10
CA ASN A 162 11.19 -10.33 -11.52
C ASN A 162 10.82 -8.96 -12.09
N THR A 163 9.98 -8.19 -11.38
CA THR A 163 9.61 -6.84 -11.82
C THR A 163 10.76 -5.89 -11.49
N PRO A 164 11.34 -5.21 -12.50
CA PRO A 164 12.47 -4.31 -12.29
C PRO A 164 12.10 -3.15 -11.36
N ILE A 165 13.07 -2.69 -10.56
CA ILE A 165 12.94 -1.56 -9.64
C ILE A 165 14.00 -0.53 -10.02
N ASP A 166 13.62 0.75 -10.10
CA ASP A 166 14.58 1.84 -10.38
C ASP A 166 15.35 2.23 -9.11
N TYR A 167 16.46 1.54 -8.85
CA TYR A 167 17.33 1.82 -7.71
C TYR A 167 18.00 3.20 -7.77
N ASN A 168 17.97 3.91 -8.91
CA ASN A 168 18.56 5.26 -9.01
C ASN A 168 17.74 6.33 -8.29
N GLN A 169 16.46 6.09 -8.02
CA GLN A 169 15.59 7.04 -7.31
C GLN A 169 15.92 7.20 -5.82
N ASN A 170 16.81 6.36 -5.27
CA ASN A 170 17.19 6.39 -3.86
C ASN A 170 15.97 6.39 -2.90
N TYR A 171 15.08 5.40 -3.06
CA TYR A 171 13.85 5.30 -2.27
C TYR A 171 14.14 5.19 -0.77
N ALA A 172 13.57 6.07 0.05
CA ALA A 172 13.73 6.03 1.51
C ALA A 172 12.78 5.03 2.17
N TYR A 173 11.60 4.85 1.60
CA TYR A 173 10.54 4.03 2.18
C TYR A 173 9.87 3.19 1.10
N GLN A 174 9.17 2.14 1.54
CA GLN A 174 8.35 1.28 0.70
C GLN A 174 6.96 1.10 1.31
N THR A 175 5.94 1.02 0.46
CA THR A 175 4.57 0.69 0.88
C THR A 175 3.87 -0.14 -0.19
N LEU A 176 2.77 -0.79 0.20
CA LEU A 176 1.92 -1.54 -0.72
C LEU A 176 0.86 -0.63 -1.37
N ALA A 177 0.65 -0.82 -2.67
CA ALA A 177 -0.45 -0.22 -3.43
C ALA A 177 -1.52 -1.28 -3.70
N THR A 178 -2.44 -1.40 -2.75
CA THR A 178 -3.48 -2.43 -2.65
C THR A 178 -4.88 -1.83 -2.72
N ASN A 179 -5.90 -2.56 -3.17
CA ASN A 179 -5.86 -3.95 -3.61
C ASN A 179 -5.64 -4.06 -5.12
N MET A 180 -4.83 -5.03 -5.54
CA MET A 180 -4.75 -5.46 -6.93
C MET A 180 -4.71 -6.99 -6.95
N ARG A 181 -5.90 -7.59 -6.85
CA ARG A 181 -6.09 -9.05 -6.84
C ARG A 181 -5.79 -9.63 -8.23
N GLY A 182 -5.43 -10.91 -8.28
CA GLY A 182 -4.99 -11.62 -9.48
C GLY A 182 -3.47 -11.68 -9.65
N PHE A 183 -2.72 -11.04 -8.75
CA PHE A 183 -1.26 -10.92 -8.81
C PHE A 183 -0.58 -11.11 -7.46
N ASN A 184 0.67 -11.58 -7.50
CA ASN A 184 1.59 -11.49 -6.38
C ASN A 184 1.96 -10.02 -6.13
N GLN A 185 2.49 -9.71 -4.94
CA GLN A 185 2.98 -8.36 -4.65
C GLN A 185 4.11 -7.98 -5.63
N ASN A 186 4.22 -6.70 -5.95
CA ASN A 186 5.19 -6.17 -6.91
C ASN A 186 4.98 -6.64 -8.36
N ILE A 187 3.73 -6.67 -8.84
CA ILE A 187 3.47 -6.82 -10.29
C ILE A 187 3.80 -5.54 -11.06
N ARG A 188 3.60 -4.39 -10.41
CA ARG A 188 4.01 -3.05 -10.86
C ARG A 188 4.60 -2.31 -9.68
N ASN A 189 5.55 -1.41 -9.95
CA ASN A 189 6.12 -0.56 -8.91
C ASN A 189 6.48 0.82 -9.45
N GLY A 190 6.67 1.75 -8.53
CA GLY A 190 7.21 3.06 -8.82
C GLY A 190 6.86 4.09 -7.75
N ASN A 191 7.16 5.37 -8.02
CA ASN A 191 6.88 6.46 -7.09
C ASN A 191 5.43 6.97 -7.19
N SER A 192 4.66 6.53 -8.19
CA SER A 192 3.25 6.87 -8.36
C SER A 192 2.41 5.64 -8.60
N PHE A 193 1.15 5.66 -8.15
CA PHE A 193 0.19 4.62 -8.45
C PHE A 193 -1.24 5.17 -8.53
N VAL A 194 -2.08 4.45 -9.27
CA VAL A 194 -3.54 4.60 -9.28
C VAL A 194 -4.16 3.22 -9.32
N VAL A 195 -5.20 3.01 -8.51
CA VAL A 195 -5.99 1.78 -8.49
C VAL A 195 -7.47 2.07 -8.34
N ILE A 196 -8.27 1.33 -9.08
CA ILE A 196 -9.73 1.32 -8.99
C ILE A 196 -10.16 -0.10 -8.64
N ASN A 197 -11.01 -0.22 -7.62
CA ASN A 197 -11.62 -1.47 -7.21
C ASN A 197 -13.13 -1.33 -7.26
N THR A 198 -13.80 -2.34 -7.79
CA THR A 198 -15.24 -2.46 -7.79
C THR A 198 -15.65 -3.81 -7.20
N GLU A 199 -16.65 -3.81 -6.34
CA GLU A 199 -17.11 -4.99 -5.60
C GLU A 199 -18.63 -5.02 -5.51
N LEU A 200 -19.22 -6.13 -5.91
CA LEU A 200 -20.60 -6.49 -5.65
C LEU A 200 -20.65 -7.39 -4.43
N ARG A 201 -21.14 -6.88 -3.30
CA ARG A 201 -21.14 -7.58 -2.01
C ARG A 201 -22.53 -8.07 -1.65
N PHE A 202 -22.78 -9.36 -1.82
CA PHE A 202 -24.07 -10.00 -1.58
C PHE A 202 -24.09 -10.71 -0.21
N PRO A 203 -24.69 -10.11 0.83
CA PRO A 203 -24.77 -10.71 2.16
C PRO A 203 -25.88 -11.77 2.21
N VAL A 204 -25.53 -13.01 1.88
CA VAL A 204 -26.47 -14.11 1.59
C VAL A 204 -27.55 -14.26 2.66
N PHE A 205 -27.17 -14.49 3.92
CA PHE A 205 -28.17 -14.77 4.97
C PHE A 205 -28.93 -13.52 5.42
N GLN A 206 -28.27 -12.35 5.51
CA GLN A 206 -28.95 -11.10 5.84
C GLN A 206 -29.97 -10.70 4.77
N TYR A 207 -29.71 -11.00 3.50
CA TYR A 207 -30.58 -10.60 2.39
C TYR A 207 -31.95 -11.29 2.42
N PHE A 208 -31.97 -12.57 2.83
CA PHE A 208 -33.20 -13.37 2.91
C PHE A 208 -33.85 -13.34 4.30
N SER A 209 -33.09 -13.04 5.36
CA SER A 209 -33.66 -12.96 6.71
C SER A 209 -34.54 -11.74 6.89
N ARG A 210 -35.70 -11.93 7.54
CA ARG A 210 -36.60 -10.85 7.97
C ARG A 210 -36.36 -10.44 9.42
N THR A 211 -35.61 -11.24 10.18
CA THR A 211 -35.30 -11.02 11.59
C THR A 211 -33.79 -10.85 11.79
N PRO A 212 -33.37 -10.17 12.87
CA PRO A 212 -31.96 -10.07 13.23
C PRO A 212 -31.33 -11.46 13.46
N ILE A 213 -30.18 -11.71 12.84
CA ILE A 213 -29.42 -12.97 13.00
C ILE A 213 -28.45 -12.83 14.18
N SER A 214 -28.55 -13.70 15.17
CA SER A 214 -27.69 -13.70 16.36
C SER A 214 -26.25 -14.13 16.05
N SER A 215 -26.08 -15.18 15.23
CA SER A 215 -24.77 -15.71 14.83
C SER A 215 -23.96 -14.66 14.05
N GLY A 216 -22.77 -14.33 14.56
CA GLY A 216 -21.84 -13.39 13.91
C GLY A 216 -21.37 -13.89 12.54
N PHE A 217 -21.16 -15.20 12.40
CA PHE A 217 -20.79 -15.84 11.14
C PHE A 217 -21.86 -15.64 10.06
N LEU A 218 -23.10 -16.07 10.34
CA LEU A 218 -24.21 -15.97 9.38
C LEU A 218 -24.55 -14.51 9.07
N ARG A 219 -24.49 -13.63 10.08
CA ARG A 219 -24.76 -12.20 9.91
C ARG A 219 -23.72 -11.53 9.01
N SER A 220 -22.45 -11.94 9.05
CA SER A 220 -21.38 -11.30 8.26
C SER A 220 -21.05 -12.03 6.96
N PHE A 221 -21.62 -13.22 6.74
CA PHE A 221 -21.32 -14.02 5.57
C PHE A 221 -21.85 -13.36 4.29
N GLN A 222 -20.94 -13.12 3.36
CA GLN A 222 -21.23 -12.50 2.08
C GLN A 222 -20.40 -13.12 0.97
N LEU A 223 -21.01 -13.23 -0.20
CA LEU A 223 -20.35 -13.56 -1.45
C LEU A 223 -20.04 -12.28 -2.19
N VAL A 224 -18.88 -12.23 -2.82
CA VAL A 224 -18.39 -11.01 -3.47
C VAL A 224 -17.89 -11.33 -4.86
N GLY A 225 -18.38 -10.58 -5.85
CA GLY A 225 -17.77 -10.49 -7.16
C GLY A 225 -16.99 -9.19 -7.26
N PHE A 226 -15.77 -9.22 -7.79
CA PHE A 226 -14.92 -8.03 -7.82
C PHE A 226 -14.12 -7.89 -9.11
N GLY A 227 -13.77 -6.64 -9.40
CA GLY A 227 -12.87 -6.23 -10.48
C GLY A 227 -11.93 -5.14 -9.99
N ASP A 228 -10.65 -5.29 -10.31
CA ASP A 228 -9.57 -4.39 -9.94
C ASP A 228 -8.87 -3.95 -11.23
N ILE A 229 -8.49 -2.68 -11.32
CA ILE A 229 -7.65 -2.15 -12.40
C ILE A 229 -6.69 -1.14 -11.81
N GLY A 230 -5.42 -1.21 -12.19
CA GLY A 230 -4.43 -0.32 -11.61
C GLY A 230 -3.10 -0.32 -12.36
N THR A 231 -2.28 0.66 -12.00
CA THR A 231 -0.90 0.80 -12.49
C THR A 231 -0.06 1.48 -11.41
N ALA A 232 1.21 1.09 -11.34
CA ALA A 232 2.25 1.80 -10.60
C ALA A 232 3.41 2.06 -11.57
N TRP A 233 4.01 3.24 -11.49
CA TRP A 233 5.02 3.67 -12.43
C TRP A 233 6.00 4.67 -11.84
N THR A 234 7.14 4.80 -12.51
CA THR A 234 8.13 5.87 -12.30
C THR A 234 8.07 6.89 -13.42
N GLY A 235 8.14 8.18 -13.08
CA GLY A 235 8.10 9.29 -14.03
C GLY A 235 6.75 9.99 -14.14
N LEU A 236 6.56 10.80 -15.19
CA LEU A 236 5.39 11.68 -15.32
C LEU A 236 4.07 10.93 -15.57
N ASN A 237 4.11 9.79 -16.26
CA ASN A 237 2.94 8.98 -16.57
C ASN A 237 3.33 7.50 -16.76
N PRO A 238 2.35 6.56 -16.75
CA PRO A 238 2.62 5.12 -16.86
C PRO A 238 3.35 4.67 -18.13
N TYR A 239 3.20 5.43 -19.22
CA TYR A 239 3.79 5.14 -20.53
C TYR A 239 5.13 5.86 -20.75
N SER A 240 5.67 6.51 -19.72
CA SER A 240 6.94 7.21 -19.85
C SER A 240 8.09 6.24 -20.02
N ARG A 241 9.08 6.58 -20.87
CA ARG A 241 10.31 5.81 -21.04
C ARG A 241 11.15 5.70 -19.75
N GLN A 242 10.93 6.58 -18.78
CA GLN A 242 11.57 6.48 -17.46
C GLN A 242 10.94 5.42 -16.55
N ASN A 243 9.85 4.78 -16.97
CA ASN A 243 9.22 3.73 -16.18
C ASN A 243 10.15 2.51 -16.13
N ALA A 244 10.50 2.09 -14.91
CA ALA A 244 11.36 0.93 -14.67
C ALA A 244 10.83 -0.33 -15.37
N LEU A 245 9.51 -0.43 -15.55
CA LEU A 245 8.83 -1.53 -16.22
C LEU A 245 9.39 -1.84 -17.63
N TYR A 246 9.89 -0.82 -18.34
CA TYR A 246 10.36 -0.98 -19.72
C TYR A 246 11.83 -1.34 -19.82
N THR A 247 12.62 -1.21 -18.75
CA THR A 247 14.07 -1.47 -18.83
C THR A 247 14.45 -2.63 -17.94
N ASN A 248 14.90 -3.73 -18.56
CA ASN A 248 15.50 -4.85 -17.85
C ASN A 248 17.01 -4.82 -18.01
N TYR A 249 17.73 -4.94 -16.89
CA TYR A 249 19.18 -5.10 -16.88
C TYR A 249 19.50 -6.57 -16.72
N ILE A 250 20.27 -7.10 -17.66
CA ILE A 250 20.75 -8.48 -17.65
C ILE A 250 22.27 -8.42 -17.55
N ASP A 251 22.80 -8.92 -16.43
CA ASP A 251 24.22 -9.07 -16.20
C ASP A 251 24.65 -10.48 -16.59
N SER A 252 25.54 -10.61 -17.57
CA SER A 252 26.09 -11.90 -18.00
C SER A 252 27.61 -11.80 -18.10
N GLY A 253 28.31 -12.25 -17.06
CA GLY A 253 29.76 -12.12 -16.95
C GLY A 253 30.18 -10.63 -16.95
N PRO A 254 31.06 -10.18 -17.87
CA PRO A 254 31.47 -8.78 -17.96
C PRO A 254 30.48 -7.88 -18.74
N MET A 255 29.38 -8.44 -19.27
CA MET A 255 28.43 -7.70 -20.10
C MET A 255 27.27 -7.18 -19.26
N HIS A 256 27.05 -5.87 -19.31
CA HIS A 256 25.87 -5.19 -18.79
C HIS A 256 24.94 -4.85 -19.96
N ILE A 257 23.84 -5.61 -20.11
CA ILE A 257 22.90 -5.45 -21.23
C ILE A 257 21.62 -4.82 -20.69
N SER A 258 21.24 -3.66 -21.22
CA SER A 258 19.90 -3.10 -21.02
C SER A 258 18.99 -3.51 -22.18
N VAL A 259 17.84 -4.10 -21.86
CA VAL A 259 16.82 -4.50 -22.83
C VAL A 259 15.59 -3.64 -22.59
N GLU A 260 15.20 -2.87 -23.60
CA GLU A 260 13.93 -2.15 -23.59
C GLU A 260 12.81 -3.10 -24.02
N VAL A 261 11.85 -3.34 -23.13
CA VAL A 261 10.71 -4.25 -23.34
C VAL A 261 9.45 -3.42 -23.45
N GLN A 262 8.64 -3.70 -24.47
CA GLN A 262 7.28 -3.19 -24.54
C GLN A 262 6.38 -4.05 -23.66
N LYS A 263 5.74 -3.45 -22.66
CA LYS A 263 4.83 -4.13 -21.74
C LYS A 263 3.65 -3.22 -21.43
N GLU A 264 2.42 -3.73 -21.36
CA GLU A 264 1.30 -2.90 -20.94
C GLU A 264 1.45 -2.48 -19.45
N PRO A 265 1.56 -1.19 -19.08
CA PRO A 265 1.70 -0.79 -17.69
C PRO A 265 0.44 -1.03 -16.85
N ILE A 266 -0.75 -1.00 -17.47
CA ILE A 266 -2.03 -1.21 -16.79
C ILE A 266 -2.26 -2.70 -16.59
N VAL A 267 -2.60 -3.08 -15.37
CA VAL A 267 -2.99 -4.45 -15.01
C VAL A 267 -4.42 -4.45 -14.50
N ALA A 268 -5.15 -5.52 -14.79
CA ALA A 268 -6.49 -5.73 -14.25
C ALA A 268 -6.58 -7.08 -13.56
N GLY A 269 -7.55 -7.24 -12.68
CA GLY A 269 -7.83 -8.50 -12.02
C GLY A 269 -9.31 -8.63 -11.75
N PHE A 270 -9.83 -9.84 -11.77
CA PHE A 270 -11.23 -10.09 -11.44
C PHE A 270 -11.36 -11.41 -10.70
N GLY A 271 -12.46 -11.58 -9.98
CA GLY A 271 -12.62 -12.79 -9.20
C GLY A 271 -13.87 -12.84 -8.36
N LEU A 272 -13.92 -13.90 -7.56
CA LEU A 272 -14.98 -14.21 -6.63
C LEU A 272 -14.38 -14.42 -5.24
N GLY A 273 -15.11 -14.02 -4.21
CA GLY A 273 -14.67 -14.16 -2.84
C GLY A 273 -15.81 -14.43 -1.88
N ALA A 274 -15.46 -14.96 -0.72
CA ALA A 274 -16.35 -15.12 0.42
C ALA A 274 -15.75 -14.39 1.62
N ARG A 275 -16.60 -13.74 2.40
CA ARG A 275 -16.18 -12.99 3.59
C ARG A 275 -17.09 -13.33 4.73
N THR A 276 -16.54 -13.42 5.93
CA THR A 276 -17.31 -13.71 7.14
C THR A 276 -16.47 -13.43 8.39
N THR A 277 -17.13 -13.29 9.53
CA THR A 277 -16.50 -13.18 10.84
C THR A 277 -16.42 -14.55 11.49
N VAL A 278 -15.20 -15.00 11.77
CA VAL A 278 -14.88 -16.27 12.44
C VAL A 278 -14.07 -15.95 13.70
N PHE A 279 -14.52 -16.44 14.86
CA PHE A 279 -13.88 -16.18 16.16
C PHE A 279 -13.60 -14.69 16.47
N GLY A 280 -14.44 -13.78 15.97
CA GLY A 280 -14.28 -12.33 16.14
C GLY A 280 -13.39 -11.65 15.10
N TYR A 281 -12.67 -12.42 14.27
CA TYR A 281 -11.87 -11.90 13.17
C TYR A 281 -12.66 -11.89 11.87
N PHE A 282 -12.59 -10.80 11.12
CA PHE A 282 -13.19 -10.72 9.79
C PHE A 282 -12.23 -11.30 8.76
N VAL A 283 -12.61 -12.42 8.16
CA VAL A 283 -11.80 -13.19 7.21
C VAL A 283 -12.34 -12.98 5.80
N ARG A 284 -11.43 -12.77 4.86
CA ARG A 284 -11.70 -12.69 3.42
C ARG A 284 -10.95 -13.81 2.70
N GLY A 285 -11.67 -14.63 1.96
CA GLY A 285 -11.13 -15.63 1.05
C GLY A 285 -11.48 -15.26 -0.38
N ASP A 286 -10.49 -14.87 -1.18
CA ASP A 286 -10.71 -14.40 -2.56
C ASP A 286 -9.97 -15.33 -3.55
N VAL A 287 -10.63 -15.73 -4.64
CA VAL A 287 -10.04 -16.41 -5.80
C VAL A 287 -10.08 -15.45 -6.98
N SER A 288 -8.95 -15.25 -7.63
CA SER A 288 -8.80 -14.16 -8.60
C SER A 288 -7.95 -14.57 -9.79
N TRP A 289 -8.24 -13.99 -10.94
CA TRP A 289 -7.46 -14.09 -12.16
C TRP A 289 -6.95 -12.71 -12.52
N GLY A 290 -5.66 -12.60 -12.81
CA GLY A 290 -5.06 -11.37 -13.32
C GLY A 290 -5.19 -11.30 -14.84
N VAL A 291 -5.12 -10.09 -15.37
CA VAL A 291 -4.94 -9.78 -16.78
C VAL A 291 -3.68 -8.91 -16.87
N ASP A 292 -2.58 -9.52 -17.31
CA ASP A 292 -1.30 -8.85 -17.58
C ASP A 292 -1.04 -8.94 -19.08
N ASP A 293 -0.76 -7.82 -19.74
CA ASP A 293 -0.46 -7.77 -21.17
C ASP A 293 -1.54 -8.44 -22.05
N TYR A 294 -2.81 -8.12 -21.77
CA TYR A 294 -4.00 -8.68 -22.44
C TYR A 294 -4.18 -10.20 -22.28
N GLN A 295 -3.40 -10.87 -21.42
CA GLN A 295 -3.48 -12.30 -21.17
C GLN A 295 -3.96 -12.60 -19.76
N VAL A 296 -4.86 -13.58 -19.64
CA VAL A 296 -5.37 -14.04 -18.34
C VAL A 296 -4.32 -14.93 -17.67
N THR A 297 -3.94 -14.56 -16.45
CA THR A 297 -2.95 -15.28 -15.65
C THR A 297 -3.58 -16.44 -14.88
N ARG A 298 -2.73 -17.29 -14.27
CA ARG A 298 -3.17 -18.37 -13.40
C ARG A 298 -3.88 -17.80 -12.16
N PRO A 299 -4.86 -18.54 -11.60
CA PRO A 299 -5.60 -18.05 -10.45
C PRO A 299 -4.68 -17.87 -9.23
N VAL A 300 -4.88 -16.77 -8.50
CA VAL A 300 -4.24 -16.47 -7.23
C VAL A 300 -5.29 -16.53 -6.12
N TYR A 301 -4.90 -17.16 -5.01
CA TYR A 301 -5.73 -17.33 -3.83
C TYR A 301 -5.27 -16.37 -2.73
N TYR A 302 -6.21 -15.65 -2.14
CA TYR A 302 -5.95 -14.75 -1.03
C TYR A 302 -6.72 -15.17 0.20
N LEU A 303 -6.03 -15.08 1.33
CA LEU A 303 -6.62 -15.16 2.66
C LEU A 303 -6.15 -13.95 3.45
N SER A 304 -7.06 -13.05 3.81
CA SER A 304 -6.74 -11.82 4.54
C SER A 304 -7.70 -11.54 5.70
N LEU A 305 -7.23 -10.70 6.62
CA LEU A 305 -7.96 -10.30 7.82
C LEU A 305 -8.43 -8.83 7.78
N SER A 306 -8.48 -8.22 6.59
CA SER A 306 -8.86 -6.81 6.44
C SER A 306 -10.38 -6.63 6.40
N LEU A 307 -10.87 -5.56 7.06
CA LEU A 307 -12.30 -5.27 7.17
C LEU A 307 -12.91 -4.62 5.94
N ASP A 308 -12.15 -3.96 5.08
CA ASP A 308 -12.59 -3.37 3.81
C ASP A 308 -11.54 -3.66 2.74
N PHE A 309 -11.67 -3.10 1.52
CA PHE A 309 -10.66 -3.19 0.46
C PHE A 309 -9.27 -3.16 1.07
#